data_AF-A0A6B3M3B9-F1
#
_entry.id   AF-A0A6B3M3B9-F1
#
_cell.length_a   1.000
_cell.length_b   1.000
_cell.length_c   1.000
_cell.angle_alpha   90.00
_cell.angle_beta   90.00
_cell.angle_gamma   90.00
#
_symmetry.space_group_name_H-M   'P 1'
#
loop_
_entity.id
_entity.type
_entity.pdbx_description
1 polymer ?
#
loop_
_entity_poly.entity_id
_entity_poly.type
_entity_poly.pdbx_seq_one_letter_code
_entity_poly.pdbx_strand_id
1 'polypeptide(L)'
;MFDFPEMNANSPLGLSVNPNFTHLTGSVDLSDLLSSTPAPNSQLGAIEIEDLQLSLENSPLPVEMLVIPQSSETWISNTGNSTTEFDSISKDLLTGQLLNFGTGTLNSVRPYTIQPGDTLWDIAQQELGNPYHWVNIQKEDGTTFTETEARSLQIGQLVYLPTSNSPFDLDQILDSVDPSILPYAQDSIPLILAQIEQSGITDQAQIAYILATAEHESHLGRWREELSDGWQYEGRQDLGNIHPGDGPRFKGRGYVQITGRSNYQYWSNILGIDLVNHPERASEPEIAAKILVQGMSDGAFTGVSLDDYINNSQLDFYNARRIVNSLDRASEIAAIAEDYLRILT
;
A
#
# COMPACT_ATOMS: atom_id res chain seq x y z
N MET A 1 11.51 -21.83 23.02
CA MET A 1 10.28 -21.92 23.83
C MET A 1 10.49 -21.06 25.07
N PHE A 2 10.11 -19.79 24.98
CA PHE A 2 10.06 -18.74 26.01
C PHE A 2 9.08 -17.70 25.42
N ASP A 3 7.82 -17.65 25.84
CA ASP A 3 7.22 -17.03 27.03
C ASP A 3 7.05 -15.50 26.85
N PHE A 4 5.82 -15.10 26.51
CA PHE A 4 5.38 -13.72 26.30
C PHE A 4 4.80 -13.17 27.61
N PRO A 5 4.98 -11.88 27.95
CA PRO A 5 4.36 -11.32 29.14
C PRO A 5 2.85 -11.16 28.95
N GLU A 6 2.07 -11.70 29.89
CA GLU A 6 0.62 -11.53 30.02
C GLU A 6 0.26 -10.05 30.22
N MET A 7 -0.64 -9.52 29.37
CA MET A 7 -1.33 -8.26 29.65
C MET A 7 -2.39 -8.49 30.74
N ASN A 8 -2.17 -7.88 31.90
CA ASN A 8 -3.12 -7.84 33.00
C ASN A 8 -4.37 -7.03 32.62
N ALA A 9 -5.48 -7.73 32.40
CA ALA A 9 -6.82 -7.17 32.38
C ALA A 9 -7.28 -6.87 33.81
N ASN A 10 -6.92 -5.70 34.35
CA ASN A 10 -7.63 -4.99 35.41
C ASN A 10 -6.92 -3.67 35.77
N SER A 11 -7.32 -2.57 35.16
CA SER A 11 -7.24 -1.24 35.77
C SER A 11 -8.34 -0.34 35.18
N PRO A 12 -9.08 0.40 36.02
CA PRO A 12 -10.38 0.98 35.67
C PRO A 12 -10.23 2.25 34.82
N LEU A 13 -10.95 2.27 33.68
CA LEU A 13 -11.16 3.47 32.86
C LEU A 13 -12.01 4.47 33.65
N GLY A 14 -11.40 5.58 34.05
CA GLY A 14 -12.09 6.75 34.58
C GLY A 14 -12.86 7.46 33.45
N LEU A 15 -14.14 7.11 33.29
CA LEU A 15 -15.07 7.84 32.45
C LEU A 15 -15.51 9.13 33.17
N SER A 16 -15.13 10.28 32.61
CA SER A 16 -15.73 11.58 32.92
C SER A 16 -17.08 11.67 32.21
N VAL A 17 -18.16 11.68 32.98
CA VAL A 17 -19.54 11.83 32.49
C VAL A 17 -19.92 13.31 32.56
N ASN A 18 -20.29 13.88 31.41
CA ASN A 18 -20.90 15.21 31.30
C ASN A 18 -22.41 15.08 31.63
N PRO A 19 -22.95 15.79 32.64
CA PRO A 19 -24.33 15.61 33.09
C PRO A 19 -25.25 16.60 32.36
N ASN A 20 -26.15 16.11 31.51
CA ASN A 20 -27.40 16.81 31.20
C ASN A 20 -28.46 15.84 30.63
N PHE A 21 -29.62 15.86 31.28
CA PHE A 21 -30.94 15.30 30.91
C PHE A 21 -31.40 13.92 31.46
N THR A 22 -32.08 14.07 32.60
CA THR A 22 -33.17 13.38 33.31
C THR A 22 -34.18 12.46 32.59
N HIS A 23 -34.51 11.38 33.33
CA HIS A 23 -35.81 10.72 33.60
C HIS A 23 -36.60 10.00 32.50
N LEU A 24 -36.93 8.71 32.75
CA LEU A 24 -38.29 8.24 33.06
C LEU A 24 -38.29 6.79 33.58
N THR A 25 -39.19 6.52 34.51
CA THR A 25 -39.33 5.32 35.36
C THR A 25 -40.42 4.36 34.85
N GLY A 26 -40.27 3.04 35.06
CA GLY A 26 -41.39 2.09 34.95
C GLY A 26 -41.03 0.65 35.35
N SER A 27 -41.82 0.05 36.23
CA SER A 27 -41.69 -1.30 36.82
C SER A 27 -43.02 -2.03 36.66
N VAL A 28 -43.05 -3.29 36.18
CA VAL A 28 -44.10 -4.32 36.41
C VAL A 28 -43.49 -5.70 36.08
N ASP A 29 -43.17 -6.57 37.05
CA ASP A 29 -43.92 -7.63 37.76
C ASP A 29 -44.13 -8.95 36.98
N LEU A 30 -43.62 -10.04 37.57
CA LEU A 30 -43.34 -11.36 36.98
C LEU A 30 -44.15 -12.44 37.74
N SER A 31 -45.40 -12.66 37.36
CA SER A 31 -46.13 -13.88 37.71
C SER A 31 -47.38 -14.02 36.85
N ASP A 32 -47.30 -14.78 35.76
CA ASP A 32 -48.36 -15.65 35.25
C ASP A 32 -48.00 -16.19 33.84
N LEU A 33 -47.35 -17.36 33.80
CA LEU A 33 -47.82 -18.55 33.06
C LEU A 33 -46.73 -19.64 33.09
N LEU A 34 -46.82 -20.52 34.08
CA LEU A 34 -46.21 -21.85 34.03
C LEU A 34 -47.35 -22.88 33.92
N SER A 35 -47.45 -23.62 32.82
CA SER A 35 -47.77 -25.05 32.89
C SER A 35 -47.37 -25.81 31.61
N SER A 36 -46.69 -26.94 31.85
CA SER A 36 -46.31 -28.05 30.95
C SER A 36 -44.96 -27.97 30.19
N THR A 37 -43.95 -28.62 30.79
CA THR A 37 -42.66 -29.12 30.25
C THR A 37 -42.77 -30.66 30.01
N PRO A 38 -41.86 -31.39 29.29
CA PRO A 38 -40.38 -31.18 29.13
C PRO A 38 -39.78 -31.39 27.70
N ALA A 39 -38.84 -30.56 27.19
CA ALA A 39 -37.35 -30.54 27.27
C ALA A 39 -36.60 -31.56 26.34
N PRO A 40 -35.34 -31.34 25.86
CA PRO A 40 -34.39 -30.20 26.03
C PRO A 40 -33.60 -29.71 24.77
N ASN A 41 -32.92 -28.55 24.95
CA ASN A 41 -31.75 -27.97 24.24
C ASN A 41 -31.91 -27.45 22.79
N SER A 42 -31.48 -26.24 22.40
CA SER A 42 -31.03 -25.02 23.11
C SER A 42 -30.90 -23.92 22.04
N GLN A 43 -31.68 -22.85 22.14
CA GLN A 43 -31.35 -21.53 21.59
C GLN A 43 -30.36 -20.82 22.51
N LEU A 44 -29.63 -19.83 21.99
CA LEU A 44 -29.53 -18.44 22.46
C LEU A 44 -28.62 -17.72 21.44
N GLY A 45 -28.98 -16.64 20.76
CA GLY A 45 -30.11 -15.73 20.92
C GLY A 45 -29.61 -14.35 20.48
N ALA A 46 -30.14 -13.88 19.35
CA ALA A 46 -29.94 -12.53 18.84
C ALA A 46 -30.50 -11.49 19.82
N ILE A 47 -29.85 -10.34 19.90
CA ILE A 47 -30.43 -9.11 20.43
C ILE A 47 -30.63 -8.22 19.20
N GLU A 48 -31.88 -8.00 18.80
CA GLU A 48 -32.26 -6.94 17.88
C GLU A 48 -32.22 -5.60 18.62
N ILE A 49 -31.54 -4.62 18.02
CA ILE A 49 -31.81 -3.20 18.24
C ILE A 49 -32.32 -2.68 16.90
N GLU A 50 -33.59 -2.26 16.89
CA GLU A 50 -34.26 -1.59 15.77
C GLU A 50 -33.71 -0.17 15.56
N ASP A 51 -33.62 0.17 14.28
CA ASP A 51 -33.75 1.48 13.65
C ASP A 51 -32.68 2.57 13.87
N LEU A 52 -31.60 2.42 13.10
CA LEU A 52 -31.04 3.53 12.31
C LEU A 52 -31.14 3.16 10.82
N GLN A 53 -32.23 3.60 10.20
CA GLN A 53 -32.44 3.57 8.76
C GLN A 53 -31.43 4.50 8.06
N LEU A 54 -30.23 3.98 7.78
CA LEU A 54 -29.36 4.48 6.73
C LEU A 54 -29.48 3.47 5.58
N SER A 55 -30.03 3.97 4.46
CA SER A 55 -30.25 3.26 3.21
C SER A 55 -29.05 2.41 2.80
N LEU A 56 -29.14 1.10 3.02
CA LEU A 56 -28.30 0.09 2.38
C LEU A 56 -28.73 -0.07 0.93
N GLU A 57 -28.34 0.89 0.08
CA GLU A 57 -28.16 0.67 -1.35
C GLU A 57 -26.66 0.50 -1.63
N ASN A 58 -26.05 -0.55 -1.06
CA ASN A 58 -24.75 -1.04 -1.54
C ASN A 58 -24.97 -2.43 -2.12
N SER A 59 -25.46 -2.44 -3.36
CA SER A 59 -25.20 -3.58 -4.25
C SER A 59 -23.69 -3.65 -4.49
N PRO A 60 -23.06 -4.85 -4.54
CA PRO A 60 -21.66 -4.95 -4.91
C PRO A 60 -21.46 -4.33 -6.29
N LEU A 61 -20.54 -3.37 -6.38
CA LEU A 61 -20.15 -2.72 -7.62
C LEU A 61 -19.77 -3.79 -8.67
N PRO A 62 -20.13 -3.63 -9.95
CA PRO A 62 -19.56 -4.46 -11.00
C PRO A 62 -18.09 -4.08 -11.17
N VAL A 63 -17.18 -4.89 -10.63
CA VAL A 63 -15.74 -4.74 -10.86
C VAL A 63 -15.46 -5.06 -12.33
N GLU A 64 -15.30 -4.03 -13.17
CA GLU A 64 -14.74 -4.23 -14.52
C GLU A 64 -13.27 -4.64 -14.38
N MET A 65 -12.96 -5.83 -14.90
CA MET A 65 -11.76 -6.60 -14.61
C MET A 65 -10.58 -6.16 -15.46
N LEU A 66 -9.45 -5.95 -14.80
CA LEU A 66 -8.18 -5.72 -15.47
C LEU A 66 -7.69 -7.02 -16.13
N VAL A 67 -7.50 -7.05 -17.44
CA VAL A 67 -6.88 -8.16 -18.17
C VAL A 67 -5.76 -7.57 -19.02
N ILE A 68 -4.51 -7.84 -18.65
CA ILE A 68 -3.34 -7.33 -19.40
C ILE A 68 -3.10 -8.22 -20.64
N PRO A 69 -3.14 -7.66 -21.86
CA PRO A 69 -2.84 -8.42 -23.08
C PRO A 69 -1.35 -8.78 -23.16
N GLN A 70 -1.03 -10.05 -23.42
CA GLN A 70 0.34 -10.53 -23.60
C GLN A 70 0.86 -10.17 -25.01
N SER A 71 1.94 -9.39 -25.11
CA SER A 71 2.69 -9.22 -26.37
C SER A 71 3.65 -10.40 -26.59
N SER A 72 3.69 -10.90 -27.83
CA SER A 72 4.57 -12.00 -28.22
C SER A 72 5.95 -11.48 -28.62
N GLU A 73 7.01 -11.81 -27.87
CA GLU A 73 8.39 -11.49 -28.26
C GLU A 73 9.24 -12.73 -28.57
N THR A 74 9.86 -12.68 -29.75
CA THR A 74 10.82 -13.62 -30.30
C THR A 74 12.23 -13.33 -29.78
N TRP A 75 12.88 -14.36 -29.25
CA TRP A 75 14.26 -14.32 -28.74
C TRP A 75 15.30 -14.06 -29.85
N ILE A 76 16.15 -13.05 -29.67
CA ILE A 76 17.44 -12.93 -30.36
C ILE A 76 18.55 -13.07 -29.33
N SER A 77 19.41 -14.07 -29.53
CA SER A 77 20.61 -14.33 -28.73
C SER A 77 21.78 -13.52 -29.27
N ASN A 78 22.59 -12.95 -28.37
CA ASN A 78 23.89 -12.41 -28.76
C ASN A 78 24.95 -12.80 -27.72
N THR A 79 25.94 -13.57 -28.18
CA THR A 79 27.12 -14.00 -27.44
C THR A 79 28.29 -13.08 -27.79
N GLY A 80 29.09 -12.68 -26.80
CA GLY A 80 30.30 -11.89 -27.04
C GLY A 80 31.12 -11.61 -25.78
N ASN A 81 32.15 -12.43 -25.58
CA ASN A 81 33.26 -12.24 -24.63
C ASN A 81 34.09 -10.99 -24.97
N SER A 82 34.55 -10.24 -23.96
CA SER A 82 35.91 -9.64 -23.98
C SER A 82 36.35 -9.23 -22.57
N THR A 83 37.57 -9.62 -22.25
CA THR A 83 38.30 -9.46 -21.00
C THR A 83 39.04 -8.12 -20.88
N THR A 84 39.39 -7.80 -19.62
CA THR A 84 40.53 -6.99 -19.11
C THR A 84 40.58 -5.49 -19.38
N GLU A 85 40.41 -4.69 -18.32
CA GLU A 85 41.35 -3.66 -17.84
C GLU A 85 40.80 -3.02 -16.53
N PHE A 86 41.67 -2.35 -15.77
CA PHE A 86 41.43 -1.66 -14.48
C PHE A 86 41.67 -2.46 -13.19
N ASP A 87 42.86 -3.05 -13.12
CA ASP A 87 43.61 -3.07 -11.86
C ASP A 87 44.41 -1.74 -11.79
N SER A 88 44.48 -1.11 -10.62
CA SER A 88 45.29 0.09 -10.29
C SER A 88 44.65 1.49 -10.29
N ILE A 89 43.57 1.71 -9.53
CA ILE A 89 43.35 3.01 -8.86
C ILE A 89 42.73 2.75 -7.48
N SER A 90 43.40 3.21 -6.41
CA SER A 90 42.86 3.60 -5.09
C SER A 90 43.76 3.14 -3.94
N LYS A 91 44.93 3.77 -3.81
CA LYS A 91 45.68 3.79 -2.55
C LYS A 91 45.93 5.19 -1.99
N ASP A 92 45.48 6.24 -2.67
CA ASP A 92 45.54 7.62 -2.20
C ASP A 92 44.31 8.36 -2.72
N LEU A 93 43.33 8.60 -1.86
CA LEU A 93 42.40 9.75 -1.89
C LEU A 93 41.52 9.72 -0.62
N LEU A 94 42.19 9.97 0.52
CA LEU A 94 41.55 10.50 1.72
C LEU A 94 41.39 12.00 1.51
N THR A 95 40.18 12.44 1.19
CA THR A 95 39.56 13.75 1.55
C THR A 95 38.21 13.81 0.82
N GLY A 96 37.13 14.06 1.56
CA GLY A 96 35.75 13.90 1.09
C GLY A 96 35.48 14.53 -0.29
N GLN A 97 35.11 13.68 -1.25
CA GLN A 97 34.48 14.09 -2.50
C GLN A 97 33.73 12.90 -3.11
N LEU A 98 32.40 12.99 -3.07
CA LEU A 98 31.39 12.43 -3.98
C LEU A 98 31.80 11.19 -4.79
N LEU A 99 31.39 10.00 -4.33
CA LEU A 99 31.25 8.84 -5.22
C LEU A 99 29.93 8.97 -5.99
N ASN A 100 30.04 9.54 -7.19
CA ASN A 100 28.97 9.65 -8.16
C ASN A 100 28.88 8.33 -8.94
N PHE A 101 27.88 7.49 -8.63
CA PHE A 101 27.44 6.44 -9.54
C PHE A 101 26.20 6.94 -10.28
N GLY A 102 26.27 6.89 -11.60
CA GLY A 102 25.33 7.56 -12.49
C GLY A 102 23.93 6.94 -12.53
N THR A 103 23.02 7.83 -12.96
CA THR A 103 21.63 7.65 -13.41
C THR A 103 20.59 7.28 -12.35
N GLY A 104 19.87 8.31 -11.90
CA GLY A 104 18.82 8.27 -10.87
C GLY A 104 19.15 9.30 -9.80
N THR A 105 18.20 10.19 -9.48
CA THR A 105 18.31 11.31 -8.53
C THR A 105 19.15 10.95 -7.29
N LEU A 106 20.15 11.78 -6.95
CA LEU A 106 21.07 11.54 -5.83
C LEU A 106 20.28 11.43 -4.51
N ASN A 107 20.05 10.19 -4.04
CA ASN A 107 19.68 9.92 -2.65
C ASN A 107 20.90 10.27 -1.79
N SER A 108 21.05 11.54 -1.43
CA SER A 108 22.02 11.94 -0.43
C SER A 108 21.69 11.20 0.87
N VAL A 109 22.70 10.65 1.54
CA VAL A 109 22.55 9.98 2.83
C VAL A 109 23.28 10.77 3.91
N ARG A 110 22.77 10.75 5.14
CA ARG A 110 23.47 11.29 6.31
C ARG A 110 23.77 10.18 7.31
N PRO A 111 24.95 10.21 7.96
CA PRO A 111 25.26 9.25 9.00
C PRO A 111 24.39 9.46 10.24
N TYR A 112 24.00 8.36 10.86
CA TYR A 112 23.37 8.29 12.18
C TYR A 112 24.09 7.23 13.01
N THR A 113 24.40 7.56 14.25
CA THR A 113 25.04 6.62 15.18
C THR A 113 23.98 6.02 16.08
N ILE A 114 23.80 4.70 16.02
CA ILE A 114 22.84 3.96 16.85
C ILE A 114 23.06 4.25 18.34
N GLN A 115 22.02 4.73 19.01
CA GLN A 115 21.96 5.03 20.43
C GLN A 115 21.37 3.87 21.24
N PRO A 116 21.53 3.87 22.59
CA PRO A 116 20.91 2.87 23.44
C PRO A 116 19.37 2.90 23.33
N GLY A 117 18.78 1.78 22.89
CA GLY A 117 17.34 1.61 22.77
C GLY A 117 16.76 1.84 21.37
N ASP A 118 17.58 2.27 20.42
CA ASP A 118 17.15 2.48 19.05
C ASP A 118 16.78 1.17 18.35
N THR A 119 15.76 1.25 17.51
CA THR A 119 15.51 0.32 16.42
C THR A 119 15.53 1.07 15.10
N LEU A 120 15.79 0.40 13.98
CA LEU A 120 15.70 1.07 12.67
C LEU A 120 14.29 1.62 12.41
N TRP A 121 13.27 0.98 12.98
CA TRP A 121 11.87 1.43 12.93
C TRP A 121 11.67 2.77 13.64
N ASP A 122 12.14 2.87 14.89
CA ASP A 122 12.01 4.09 15.68
C ASP A 122 12.85 5.23 15.09
N ILE A 123 14.06 4.91 14.61
CA ILE A 123 14.91 5.87 13.90
C ILE A 123 14.19 6.36 12.64
N ALA A 124 13.62 5.47 11.83
CA ALA A 124 12.91 5.87 10.62
C ALA A 124 11.68 6.74 10.95
N GLN A 125 10.92 6.41 12.00
CA GLN A 125 9.82 7.24 12.46
C GLN A 125 10.30 8.65 12.87
N GLN A 126 11.37 8.74 13.64
CA GLN A 126 11.85 10.00 14.21
C GLN A 126 12.60 10.86 13.18
N GLU A 127 13.45 10.24 12.38
CA GLU A 127 14.42 10.91 11.53
C GLU A 127 13.98 10.99 10.06
N LEU A 128 13.07 10.12 9.64
CA LEU A 128 12.54 10.04 8.28
C LEU A 128 11.02 10.28 8.20
N GLY A 129 10.36 10.53 9.33
CA GLY A 129 8.93 10.80 9.43
C GLY A 129 8.02 9.59 9.24
N ASN A 130 8.55 8.45 8.76
CA ASN A 130 7.81 7.22 8.54
C ASN A 130 8.65 6.01 8.98
N PRO A 131 8.12 5.14 9.86
CA PRO A 131 8.85 3.98 10.37
C PRO A 131 9.17 2.94 9.30
N TYR A 132 8.33 2.75 8.29
CA TYR A 132 8.57 1.83 7.17
C TYR A 132 9.77 2.24 6.32
N HIS A 133 10.22 3.49 6.38
CA HIS A 133 11.47 3.90 5.74
C HIS A 133 12.72 3.27 6.37
N TRP A 134 12.58 2.47 7.42
CA TRP A 134 13.69 1.71 7.99
C TRP A 134 14.38 0.83 6.94
N VAL A 135 13.65 0.32 5.95
CA VAL A 135 14.20 -0.51 4.85
C VAL A 135 15.13 0.28 3.93
N ASN A 136 15.01 1.61 3.91
CA ASN A 136 15.85 2.51 3.13
C ASN A 136 17.09 2.95 3.90
N ILE A 137 17.21 2.61 5.19
CA ILE A 137 18.42 2.87 5.97
C ILE A 137 19.51 1.93 5.49
N GLN A 138 20.66 2.51 5.16
CA GLN A 138 21.77 1.80 4.55
C GLN A 138 22.89 1.50 5.55
N LYS A 139 23.58 0.40 5.28
CA LYS A 139 24.89 0.08 5.83
C LYS A 139 25.96 0.98 5.18
N GLU A 140 27.17 0.91 5.70
CA GLU A 140 28.32 1.66 5.16
C GLU A 140 28.67 1.32 3.70
N ASP A 141 28.38 0.09 3.27
CA ASP A 141 28.57 -0.35 1.90
C ASP A 141 27.42 0.06 0.94
N GLY A 142 26.43 0.81 1.45
CA GLY A 142 25.25 1.24 0.69
C GLY A 142 24.14 0.18 0.58
N THR A 143 24.34 -1.03 1.12
CA THR A 143 23.30 -2.07 1.12
C THR A 143 22.28 -1.83 2.23
N THR A 144 21.05 -2.29 2.05
CA THR A 144 19.98 -2.19 3.06
C THR A 144 20.06 -3.34 4.07
N PHE A 145 19.43 -3.15 5.24
CA PHE A 145 19.37 -4.16 6.29
C PHE A 145 18.33 -5.24 6.00
N THR A 146 18.69 -6.50 6.21
CA THR A 146 17.71 -7.58 6.39
C THR A 146 17.04 -7.44 7.77
N GLU A 147 15.88 -8.07 7.94
CA GLU A 147 15.15 -8.01 9.22
C GLU A 147 15.97 -8.59 10.39
N THR A 148 16.78 -9.62 10.13
CA THR A 148 17.67 -10.20 11.16
C THR A 148 18.79 -9.25 11.55
N GLU A 149 19.38 -8.54 10.58
CA GLU A 149 20.40 -7.53 10.85
C GLU A 149 19.80 -6.32 11.58
N ALA A 150 18.61 -5.86 11.18
CA ALA A 150 17.90 -4.74 11.82
C ALA A 150 17.55 -4.99 13.30
N ARG A 151 17.39 -6.26 13.71
CA ARG A 151 17.16 -6.67 15.11
C ARG A 151 18.45 -6.79 15.93
N SER A 152 19.61 -6.77 15.29
CA SER A 152 20.90 -7.05 15.90
C SER A 152 21.85 -5.84 15.85
N LEU A 153 21.30 -4.62 15.86
CA LEU A 153 22.07 -3.39 15.81
C LEU A 153 22.98 -3.26 17.03
N GLN A 154 24.16 -2.69 16.80
CA GLN A 154 25.11 -2.41 17.87
C GLN A 154 25.07 -0.92 18.23
N ILE A 155 25.05 -0.62 19.53
CA ILE A 155 25.21 0.75 20.01
C ILE A 155 26.55 1.29 19.49
N GLY A 156 26.52 2.47 18.89
CA GLY A 156 27.68 3.08 18.23
C GLY A 156 27.89 2.65 16.78
N GLN A 157 27.10 1.72 16.25
CA GLN A 157 27.11 1.38 14.83
C GLN A 157 26.68 2.58 14.00
N LEU A 158 27.38 2.81 12.90
CA LEU A 158 27.01 3.83 11.94
C LEU A 158 26.00 3.24 10.94
N VAL A 159 24.90 3.95 10.74
CA VAL A 159 23.92 3.69 9.68
C VAL A 159 23.71 4.96 8.87
N TYR A 160 23.22 4.81 7.65
CA TYR A 160 23.11 5.90 6.68
C TYR A 160 21.64 6.12 6.35
N LEU A 161 21.11 7.20 6.91
CA LEU A 161 19.74 7.63 6.71
C LEU A 161 19.63 8.31 5.35
N PRO A 162 18.63 7.97 4.51
CA PRO A 162 18.34 8.79 3.36
C PRO A 162 18.00 10.21 3.84
N THR A 163 18.72 11.21 3.33
CA THR A 163 18.28 12.59 3.48
C THR A 163 17.19 12.82 2.46
N SER A 164 15.97 12.99 2.95
CA SER A 164 14.86 13.48 2.14
C SER A 164 15.24 14.87 1.61
N ASN A 165 15.63 14.92 0.34
CA ASN A 165 15.29 16.04 -0.52
C ASN A 165 13.96 15.74 -1.22
N SER A 166 13.06 14.99 -0.56
CA SER A 166 11.77 14.69 -1.13
C SER A 166 11.10 16.03 -1.42
N PRO A 167 10.67 16.27 -2.67
CA PRO A 167 10.01 17.52 -3.02
C PRO A 167 8.61 17.62 -2.38
N PHE A 168 8.17 16.60 -1.65
CA PHE A 168 6.84 16.50 -1.08
C PHE A 168 6.81 16.91 0.39
N ASP A 169 5.89 17.81 0.74
CA ASP A 169 5.52 18.07 2.12
C ASP A 169 4.56 16.96 2.59
N LEU A 170 5.13 15.90 3.18
CA LEU A 170 4.36 14.73 3.60
C LEU A 170 3.30 15.08 4.65
N ASP A 171 3.60 15.99 5.57
CA ASP A 171 2.67 16.40 6.62
C ASP A 171 1.46 17.10 5.99
N GLN A 172 1.70 18.00 5.03
CA GLN A 172 0.62 18.69 4.31
C GLN A 172 -0.26 17.72 3.50
N ILE A 173 0.34 16.69 2.88
CA ILE A 173 -0.41 15.65 2.18
C ILE A 173 -1.26 14.85 3.16
N LEU A 174 -0.68 14.36 4.26
CA LEU A 174 -1.40 13.56 5.25
C LEU A 174 -2.53 14.34 5.93
N ASP A 175 -2.33 15.64 6.20
CA ASP A 175 -3.35 16.52 6.78
C ASP A 175 -4.55 16.74 5.84
N SER A 176 -4.39 16.50 4.53
CA SER A 176 -5.46 16.62 3.55
C SER A 176 -6.35 15.37 3.43
N VAL A 177 -5.89 14.23 3.97
CA VAL A 177 -6.56 12.94 3.86
C VAL A 177 -7.72 12.83 4.85
N ASP A 178 -8.81 12.15 4.45
CA ASP A 178 -9.94 11.86 5.34
C ASP A 178 -9.47 11.14 6.63
N PRO A 179 -9.80 11.64 7.83
CA PRO A 179 -9.35 11.05 9.09
C PRO A 179 -9.68 9.56 9.27
N SER A 180 -10.73 9.06 8.62
CA SER A 180 -11.14 7.65 8.69
C SER A 180 -10.21 6.71 7.93
N ILE A 181 -9.38 7.23 7.01
CA ILE A 181 -8.39 6.45 6.26
C ILE A 181 -6.95 6.85 6.56
N LEU A 182 -6.74 7.90 7.38
CA LEU A 182 -5.43 8.43 7.75
C LEU A 182 -4.42 7.35 8.24
N PRO A 183 -4.77 6.36 9.08
CA PRO A 183 -3.81 5.32 9.47
C PRO A 183 -3.24 4.53 8.28
N TYR A 184 -4.07 4.27 7.26
CA TYR A 184 -3.62 3.58 6.04
C TYR A 184 -2.82 4.51 5.14
N ALA A 185 -3.17 5.79 5.10
CA ALA A 185 -2.43 6.82 4.37
C ALA A 185 -1.01 7.01 4.95
N GLN A 186 -0.88 7.02 6.27
CA GLN A 186 0.41 7.10 6.97
C GLN A 186 1.36 5.96 6.56
N ASP A 187 0.82 4.76 6.35
CA ASP A 187 1.60 3.60 5.89
C ASP A 187 1.89 3.65 4.38
N SER A 188 0.92 4.05 3.57
CA SER A 188 0.95 3.87 2.11
C SER A 188 1.53 5.03 1.33
N ILE A 189 1.16 6.27 1.66
CA ILE A 189 1.55 7.47 0.89
C ILE A 189 3.07 7.57 0.80
N PRO A 190 3.85 7.37 1.88
CA PRO A 190 5.31 7.47 1.79
C PRO A 190 5.93 6.42 0.87
N LEU A 191 5.37 5.20 0.82
CA LEU A 191 5.81 4.15 -0.10
C LEU A 191 5.45 4.46 -1.55
N ILE A 192 4.26 5.04 -1.79
CA ILE A 192 3.83 5.48 -3.12
C ILE A 192 4.72 6.63 -3.61
N LEU A 193 4.97 7.64 -2.77
CA LEU A 193 5.85 8.77 -3.09
C LEU A 193 7.28 8.32 -3.34
N ALA A 194 7.82 7.41 -2.52
CA ALA A 194 9.14 6.83 -2.74
C ALA A 194 9.23 6.11 -4.10
N GLN A 195 8.18 5.39 -4.50
CA GLN A 195 8.16 4.73 -5.80
C GLN A 195 8.01 5.73 -6.97
N ILE A 196 7.24 6.79 -6.79
CA ILE A 196 7.12 7.91 -7.75
C ILE A 196 8.50 8.52 -8.00
N GLU A 197 9.26 8.83 -6.93
CA GLU A 197 10.61 9.37 -7.02
C GLU A 197 11.56 8.40 -7.74
N GLN A 198 11.52 7.11 -7.38
CA GLN A 198 12.32 6.07 -8.02
C GLN A 198 12.01 5.91 -9.51
N SER A 199 10.75 6.15 -9.90
CA SER A 199 10.30 6.07 -11.29
C SER A 199 10.59 7.36 -12.08
N GLY A 200 11.14 8.40 -11.42
CA GLY A 200 11.47 9.68 -12.05
C GLY A 200 10.25 10.53 -12.44
N ILE A 201 9.08 10.25 -11.87
CA ILE A 201 7.86 11.00 -12.13
C ILE A 201 7.93 12.30 -11.32
N THR A 202 7.97 13.44 -12.02
CA THR A 202 8.11 14.78 -11.39
C THR A 202 6.92 15.70 -11.62
N ASP A 203 6.01 15.36 -12.54
CA ASP A 203 4.82 16.17 -12.81
C ASP A 203 3.84 16.05 -11.64
N GLN A 204 3.60 17.16 -10.94
CA GLN A 204 2.72 17.21 -9.77
C GLN A 204 1.28 16.75 -10.08
N ALA A 205 0.79 16.96 -11.31
CA ALA A 205 -0.53 16.48 -11.71
C ALA A 205 -0.56 14.96 -11.89
N GLN A 206 0.51 14.36 -12.43
CA GLN A 206 0.61 12.90 -12.51
C GLN A 206 0.66 12.28 -11.11
N ILE A 207 1.43 12.90 -10.21
CA ILE A 207 1.56 12.48 -8.81
C ILE A 207 0.22 12.55 -8.09
N ALA A 208 -0.50 13.67 -8.24
CA ALA A 208 -1.84 13.84 -7.69
C ALA A 208 -2.81 12.75 -8.17
N TYR A 209 -2.74 12.40 -9.46
CA TYR A 209 -3.61 11.38 -10.04
C TYR A 209 -3.29 9.95 -9.55
N ILE A 210 -2.01 9.64 -9.32
CA ILE A 210 -1.59 8.36 -8.72
C ILE A 210 -2.16 8.23 -7.30
N LEU A 211 -2.02 9.27 -6.47
CA LEU A 211 -2.55 9.27 -5.10
C LEU A 211 -4.09 9.15 -5.09
N ALA A 212 -4.77 9.91 -5.95
CA ALA A 212 -6.22 9.85 -6.11
C ALA A 212 -6.71 8.46 -6.51
N THR A 213 -5.97 7.79 -7.40
CA THR A 213 -6.28 6.41 -7.81
C THR A 213 -6.14 5.45 -6.62
N ALA A 214 -5.04 5.52 -5.86
CA ALA A 214 -4.83 4.66 -4.69
C ALA A 214 -5.89 4.86 -3.60
N GLU A 215 -6.30 6.12 -3.39
CA GLU A 215 -7.38 6.47 -2.47
C GLU A 215 -8.73 5.92 -2.93
N HIS A 216 -9.11 6.14 -4.19
CA HIS A 216 -10.39 5.66 -4.69
C HIS A 216 -10.51 4.13 -4.67
N GLU A 217 -9.49 3.44 -5.18
CA GLU A 217 -9.54 1.98 -5.39
C GLU A 217 -9.49 1.17 -4.09
N SER A 218 -8.74 1.66 -3.11
CA SER A 218 -8.41 0.85 -1.92
C SER A 218 -8.49 1.62 -0.61
N HIS A 219 -8.88 2.90 -0.66
CA HIS A 219 -8.79 3.83 0.47
C HIS A 219 -7.36 3.82 1.04
N LEU A 220 -6.38 4.00 0.16
CA LEU A 220 -4.95 4.03 0.49
C LEU A 220 -4.50 2.72 1.20
N GLY A 221 -5.12 1.61 0.83
CA GLY A 221 -4.79 0.29 1.36
C GLY A 221 -5.55 -0.14 2.61
N ARG A 222 -6.68 0.48 2.94
CA ARG A 222 -7.67 -0.11 3.86
C ARG A 222 -8.15 -1.47 3.34
N TRP A 223 -8.34 -1.58 2.03
CA TRP A 223 -8.82 -2.79 1.36
C TRP A 223 -7.76 -3.32 0.39
N ARG A 224 -6.61 -3.83 0.89
CA ARG A 224 -5.54 -4.42 0.04
C ARG A 224 -5.76 -5.87 -0.36
N GLU A 225 -6.76 -6.52 0.21
CA GLU A 225 -7.23 -7.83 -0.22
C GLU A 225 -8.74 -7.75 -0.31
N GLU A 226 -9.29 -8.21 -1.44
CA GLU A 226 -10.73 -8.23 -1.64
C GLU A 226 -11.41 -9.03 -0.51
N LEU A 227 -12.48 -8.46 0.06
CA LEU A 227 -13.32 -9.14 1.06
C LEU A 227 -14.06 -10.35 0.46
N SER A 228 -14.10 -10.44 -0.87
CA SER A 228 -14.59 -11.62 -1.59
C SER A 228 -13.67 -12.82 -1.39
N ASP A 229 -14.28 -14.00 -1.39
CA ASP A 229 -13.56 -15.27 -1.39
C ASP A 229 -12.90 -15.59 -2.75
N GLY A 230 -13.19 -14.79 -3.79
CA GLY A 230 -12.58 -14.87 -5.12
C GLY A 230 -13.16 -15.96 -6.03
N TRP A 231 -14.14 -16.74 -5.57
CA TRP A 231 -14.74 -17.81 -6.39
C TRP A 231 -15.45 -17.30 -7.64
N GLN A 232 -15.92 -16.06 -7.63
CA GLN A 232 -16.47 -15.37 -8.81
C GLN A 232 -15.49 -15.28 -9.99
N TYR A 233 -14.19 -15.42 -9.76
CA TYR A 233 -13.16 -15.41 -10.79
C TYR A 233 -12.73 -16.81 -11.25
N GLU A 234 -13.27 -17.86 -10.64
CA GLU A 234 -12.92 -19.24 -10.99
C GLU A 234 -13.30 -19.55 -12.44
N GLY A 235 -12.38 -20.16 -13.19
CA GLY A 235 -12.62 -20.54 -14.59
C GLY A 235 -12.66 -19.38 -15.59
N ARG A 236 -12.41 -18.14 -15.16
CA ARG A 236 -12.34 -16.96 -16.03
C ARG A 236 -11.11 -17.02 -16.93
N GLN A 237 -11.32 -17.45 -18.18
CA GLN A 237 -10.25 -17.62 -19.17
C GLN A 237 -9.57 -16.30 -19.55
N ASP A 238 -10.33 -15.20 -19.60
CA ASP A 238 -9.81 -13.87 -19.85
C ASP A 238 -8.83 -13.41 -18.75
N LEU A 239 -9.04 -13.84 -17.50
CA LEU A 239 -8.12 -13.61 -16.38
C LEU A 239 -6.96 -14.63 -16.30
N GLY A 240 -6.93 -15.60 -17.22
CA GLY A 240 -5.98 -16.72 -17.19
C GLY A 240 -6.28 -17.75 -16.10
N ASN A 241 -7.43 -17.68 -15.44
CA ASN A 241 -7.84 -18.60 -14.38
C ASN A 241 -8.34 -19.91 -14.99
N ILE A 242 -7.41 -20.74 -15.48
CA ILE A 242 -7.69 -21.99 -16.21
C ILE A 242 -7.45 -23.24 -15.37
N HIS A 243 -6.94 -23.11 -14.16
CA HIS A 243 -6.71 -24.22 -13.24
C HIS A 243 -7.68 -24.16 -12.05
N PRO A 244 -8.14 -25.33 -11.55
CA PRO A 244 -8.99 -25.37 -10.37
C PRO A 244 -8.37 -24.65 -9.17
N GLY A 245 -9.14 -23.72 -8.59
CA GLY A 245 -8.75 -22.92 -7.43
C GLY A 245 -8.05 -21.60 -7.78
N ASP A 246 -7.93 -21.26 -9.07
CA ASP A 246 -7.32 -20.00 -9.51
C ASP A 246 -8.10 -18.77 -9.07
N GLY A 247 -9.43 -18.84 -9.00
CA GLY A 247 -10.27 -17.70 -8.62
C GLY A 247 -9.91 -17.17 -7.23
N PRO A 248 -10.07 -17.97 -6.16
CA PRO A 248 -9.65 -17.59 -4.81
C PRO A 248 -8.16 -17.27 -4.69
N ARG A 249 -7.30 -18.01 -5.40
CA ARG A 249 -5.84 -17.84 -5.35
C ARG A 249 -5.42 -16.47 -5.89
N PHE A 250 -5.98 -16.05 -7.02
CA PHE A 250 -5.63 -14.81 -7.71
C PHE A 250 -6.74 -13.76 -7.62
N LYS A 251 -7.40 -13.65 -6.46
CA LYS A 251 -8.37 -12.57 -6.18
C LYS A 251 -7.70 -11.18 -6.10
N GLY A 252 -8.50 -10.13 -6.04
CA GLY A 252 -8.04 -8.75 -6.01
C GLY A 252 -7.09 -8.44 -4.87
N ARG A 253 -5.92 -7.85 -5.20
CA ARG A 253 -4.91 -7.41 -4.22
C ARG A 253 -4.21 -6.10 -4.60
N GLY A 254 -3.72 -5.39 -3.58
CA GLY A 254 -2.95 -4.16 -3.70
C GLY A 254 -3.80 -2.92 -3.91
N TYR A 255 -3.16 -1.78 -4.19
CA TYR A 255 -3.85 -0.49 -4.32
C TYR A 255 -4.78 -0.41 -5.52
N VAL A 256 -4.56 -1.20 -6.57
CA VAL A 256 -5.38 -1.26 -7.80
C VAL A 256 -6.08 -2.61 -8.00
N GLN A 257 -6.13 -3.46 -6.96
CA GLN A 257 -6.85 -4.73 -6.98
C GLN A 257 -6.53 -5.65 -8.18
N ILE A 258 -5.24 -5.92 -8.44
CA ILE A 258 -4.87 -6.86 -9.51
C ILE A 258 -5.51 -8.23 -9.28
N THR A 259 -6.11 -8.79 -10.32
CA THR A 259 -6.92 -10.00 -10.25
C THR A 259 -6.58 -10.92 -11.42
N GLY A 260 -6.59 -12.24 -11.22
CA GLY A 260 -6.39 -13.23 -12.27
C GLY A 260 -4.95 -13.66 -12.48
N ARG A 261 -4.74 -14.96 -12.69
CA ARG A 261 -3.43 -15.59 -12.88
C ARG A 261 -2.55 -14.86 -13.88
N SER A 262 -3.10 -14.40 -15.01
CA SER A 262 -2.34 -13.69 -16.04
C SER A 262 -1.67 -12.43 -15.52
N ASN A 263 -2.37 -11.66 -14.68
CA ASN A 263 -1.85 -10.42 -14.12
C ASN A 263 -0.79 -10.69 -13.05
N TYR A 264 -1.01 -11.69 -12.20
CA TYR A 264 -0.01 -12.11 -11.23
C TYR A 264 1.27 -12.60 -11.91
N GLN A 265 1.15 -13.35 -13.01
CA GLN A 265 2.30 -13.78 -13.80
C GLN A 265 3.02 -12.60 -14.46
N TYR A 266 2.27 -11.64 -15.02
CA TYR A 266 2.82 -10.43 -15.61
C TYR A 266 3.66 -9.66 -14.60
N TRP A 267 3.07 -9.30 -13.45
CA TRP A 267 3.76 -8.55 -12.40
C TRP A 267 4.89 -9.34 -11.76
N SER A 268 4.77 -10.67 -11.70
CA SER A 268 5.86 -11.52 -11.24
C SER A 268 7.11 -11.38 -12.11
N ASN A 269 6.93 -11.32 -13.43
CA ASN A 269 8.02 -11.16 -14.38
C ASN A 269 8.60 -9.72 -14.34
N ILE A 270 7.74 -8.71 -14.29
CA ILE A 270 8.16 -7.30 -14.28
C ILE A 270 8.96 -6.96 -13.02
N LEU A 271 8.52 -7.44 -11.85
CA LEU A 271 9.14 -7.09 -10.57
C LEU A 271 10.26 -8.06 -10.16
N GLY A 272 10.37 -9.22 -10.82
CA GLY A 272 11.27 -10.30 -10.38
C GLY A 272 10.85 -10.91 -9.03
N ILE A 273 9.57 -10.81 -8.68
CA ILE A 273 8.98 -11.27 -7.42
C ILE A 273 8.04 -12.42 -7.73
N ASP A 274 8.13 -13.55 -7.03
CA ASP A 274 7.22 -14.69 -7.27
C ASP A 274 5.80 -14.41 -6.72
N LEU A 275 4.95 -13.79 -7.54
CA LEU A 275 3.54 -13.54 -7.20
C LEU A 275 2.62 -14.70 -7.63
N VAL A 276 3.13 -15.70 -8.35
CA VAL A 276 2.32 -16.83 -8.80
C VAL A 276 2.23 -17.89 -7.73
N ASN A 277 3.35 -18.18 -7.07
CA ASN A 277 3.40 -19.08 -5.93
C ASN A 277 3.01 -18.39 -4.62
N HIS A 278 3.28 -17.08 -4.51
CA HIS A 278 2.98 -16.25 -3.35
C HIS A 278 2.09 -15.03 -3.71
N PRO A 279 0.84 -15.25 -4.15
CA PRO A 279 -0.05 -14.16 -4.59
C PRO A 279 -0.40 -13.18 -3.45
N GLU A 280 -0.41 -13.61 -2.20
CA GLU A 280 -0.60 -12.75 -1.03
C GLU A 280 0.36 -11.56 -0.97
N ARG A 281 1.55 -11.69 -1.57
CA ARG A 281 2.56 -10.63 -1.60
C ARG A 281 2.14 -9.41 -2.40
N ALA A 282 1.18 -9.54 -3.33
CA ALA A 282 0.63 -8.39 -4.04
C ALA A 282 -0.12 -7.41 -3.09
N SER A 283 -0.46 -7.84 -1.87
CA SER A 283 -1.03 -6.99 -0.81
C SER A 283 0.04 -6.35 0.10
N GLU A 284 1.32 -6.71 -0.04
CA GLU A 284 2.43 -6.03 0.65
C GLU A 284 2.48 -4.56 0.16
N PRO A 285 2.45 -3.56 1.04
CA PRO A 285 2.37 -2.14 0.65
C PRO A 285 3.44 -1.70 -0.37
N GLU A 286 4.69 -2.16 -0.20
CA GLU A 286 5.80 -1.84 -1.10
C GLU A 286 5.61 -2.42 -2.51
N ILE A 287 5.10 -3.65 -2.61
CA ILE A 287 4.83 -4.31 -3.89
C ILE A 287 3.60 -3.67 -4.55
N ALA A 288 2.57 -3.37 -3.76
CA ALA A 288 1.37 -2.69 -4.23
C ALA A 288 1.70 -1.29 -4.79
N ALA A 289 2.61 -0.54 -4.15
CA ALA A 289 3.08 0.77 -4.63
C ALA A 289 3.81 0.64 -5.96
N LYS A 290 4.71 -0.36 -6.11
CA LYS A 290 5.38 -0.68 -7.38
C LYS A 290 4.39 -0.95 -8.50
N ILE A 291 3.42 -1.83 -8.25
CA ILE A 291 2.38 -2.20 -9.23
C ILE A 291 1.57 -0.97 -9.64
N LEU A 292 1.11 -0.16 -8.68
CA LEU A 292 0.34 1.06 -8.93
C LEU A 292 1.13 2.04 -9.81
N VAL A 293 2.29 2.49 -9.35
CA VAL A 293 3.04 3.56 -10.00
C VAL A 293 3.55 3.13 -11.37
N GLN A 294 4.20 1.95 -11.44
CA GLN A 294 4.73 1.47 -12.70
C GLN A 294 3.61 1.12 -13.69
N GLY A 295 2.49 0.59 -13.20
CA GLY A 295 1.38 0.23 -14.07
C GLY A 295 0.71 1.44 -14.72
N MET A 296 0.58 2.54 -13.96
CA MET A 296 0.07 3.80 -14.48
C MET A 296 1.07 4.52 -15.40
N SER A 297 2.37 4.45 -15.08
CA SER A 297 3.44 5.04 -15.88
C SER A 297 3.61 4.35 -17.23
N ASP A 298 3.63 3.02 -17.25
CA ASP A 298 3.95 2.24 -18.45
C ASP A 298 2.69 1.85 -19.25
N GLY A 299 1.50 2.21 -18.74
CA GLY A 299 0.21 1.82 -19.32
C GLY A 299 -0.05 0.32 -19.25
N ALA A 300 0.55 -0.38 -18.29
CA ALA A 300 0.53 -1.85 -18.20
C ALA A 300 -0.87 -2.42 -17.99
N PHE A 301 -1.81 -1.61 -17.51
CA PHE A 301 -3.15 -2.04 -17.13
C PHE A 301 -4.12 -2.14 -18.30
N THR A 302 -4.18 -1.11 -19.14
CA THR A 302 -5.14 -0.98 -20.26
C THR A 302 -4.48 -0.61 -21.59
N GLY A 303 -3.18 -0.35 -21.60
CA GLY A 303 -2.41 0.10 -22.77
C GLY A 303 -2.31 1.61 -22.95
N VAL A 304 -2.86 2.40 -22.03
CA VAL A 304 -2.69 3.87 -21.98
C VAL A 304 -2.09 4.29 -20.64
N SER A 305 -1.24 5.32 -20.65
CA SER A 305 -0.45 5.75 -19.49
C SER A 305 -0.84 7.14 -18.97
N LEU A 306 -0.18 7.57 -17.89
CA LEU A 306 -0.26 8.93 -17.37
C LEU A 306 0.02 10.00 -18.45
N ASP A 307 1.08 9.82 -19.23
CA ASP A 307 1.48 10.78 -20.27
C ASP A 307 0.42 10.96 -21.37
N ASP A 308 -0.43 9.95 -21.61
CA ASP A 308 -1.52 10.03 -22.58
C ASP A 308 -2.64 11.00 -22.18
N TYR A 309 -2.72 11.41 -20.91
CA TYR A 309 -3.78 12.29 -20.39
C TYR A 309 -3.28 13.49 -19.59
N ILE A 310 -2.11 13.38 -18.97
CA ILE A 310 -1.56 14.37 -18.05
C ILE A 310 -0.11 14.60 -18.46
N ASN A 311 0.17 15.77 -19.04
CA ASN A 311 1.51 16.19 -19.43
C ASN A 311 1.56 17.72 -19.59
N ASN A 312 2.70 18.26 -20.04
CA ASN A 312 2.92 19.70 -20.23
C ASN A 312 1.90 20.43 -21.14
N SER A 313 1.11 19.70 -21.93
CA SER A 313 0.13 20.26 -22.88
C SER A 313 -1.33 19.95 -22.55
N GLN A 314 -1.58 19.02 -21.63
CA GLN A 314 -2.93 18.59 -21.28
C GLN A 314 -3.02 18.16 -19.81
N LEU A 315 -4.17 18.46 -19.21
CA LEU A 315 -4.53 18.04 -17.87
C LEU A 315 -5.95 17.47 -17.94
N ASP A 316 -6.06 16.15 -18.11
CA ASP A 316 -7.34 15.46 -18.28
C ASP A 316 -7.51 14.32 -17.26
N PHE A 317 -7.72 14.70 -15.99
CA PHE A 317 -7.96 13.74 -14.91
C PHE A 317 -9.20 12.87 -15.14
N TYR A 318 -10.21 13.38 -15.84
CA TYR A 318 -11.42 12.63 -16.11
C TYR A 318 -11.12 11.44 -17.03
N ASN A 319 -10.49 11.68 -18.19
CA ASN A 319 -10.17 10.58 -19.10
C ASN A 319 -8.97 9.75 -18.65
N ALA A 320 -8.11 10.27 -17.77
CA ALA A 320 -7.02 9.50 -17.15
C ALA A 320 -7.52 8.24 -16.41
N ARG A 321 -8.82 8.14 -16.09
CA ARG A 321 -9.41 6.92 -15.51
C ARG A 321 -9.14 5.69 -16.37
N ARG A 322 -9.07 5.88 -17.69
CA ARG A 322 -8.76 4.86 -18.71
C ARG A 322 -7.45 4.13 -18.48
N ILE A 323 -6.53 4.70 -17.72
CA ILE A 323 -5.27 4.04 -17.32
C ILE A 323 -5.56 2.78 -16.52
N VAL A 324 -6.54 2.81 -15.62
CA VAL A 324 -6.86 1.67 -14.73
C VAL A 324 -8.16 0.99 -15.13
N ASN A 325 -9.20 1.73 -15.51
CA ASN A 325 -10.50 1.15 -15.85
C ASN A 325 -11.28 2.00 -16.85
N SER A 326 -12.47 1.57 -17.26
CA SER A 326 -13.40 2.44 -17.98
C SER A 326 -13.79 3.67 -17.14
N LEU A 327 -14.55 4.61 -17.72
CA LEU A 327 -14.85 5.92 -17.10
C LEU A 327 -15.78 5.86 -15.86
N ASP A 328 -16.01 4.68 -15.27
CA ASP A 328 -16.73 4.59 -14.01
C ASP A 328 -16.03 5.41 -12.91
N ARG A 329 -16.84 6.15 -12.14
CA ARG A 329 -16.40 7.09 -11.08
C ARG A 329 -15.34 8.12 -11.51
N ALA A 330 -15.11 8.33 -12.81
CA ALA A 330 -14.06 9.21 -13.34
C ALA A 330 -14.13 10.64 -12.77
N SER A 331 -15.33 11.21 -12.65
CA SER A 331 -15.52 12.56 -12.08
C SER A 331 -15.07 12.66 -10.62
N GLU A 332 -15.25 11.60 -9.84
CA GLU A 332 -14.91 11.61 -8.41
C GLU A 332 -13.40 11.46 -8.22
N ILE A 333 -12.78 10.56 -8.98
CA ILE A 333 -11.32 10.39 -8.97
C ILE A 333 -10.64 11.69 -9.44
N ALA A 334 -11.22 12.34 -10.47
CA ALA A 334 -10.73 13.63 -10.94
C ALA A 334 -10.82 14.71 -9.84
N ALA A 335 -11.90 14.76 -9.07
CA ALA A 335 -12.03 15.70 -7.95
C ALA A 335 -10.99 15.44 -6.85
N ILE A 336 -10.75 14.17 -6.48
CA ILE A 336 -9.70 13.80 -5.53
C ILE A 336 -8.31 14.22 -6.07
N ALA A 337 -8.06 14.02 -7.36
CA ALA A 337 -6.80 14.44 -7.99
C ALA A 337 -6.62 15.97 -8.00
N GLU A 338 -7.69 16.74 -8.21
CA GLU A 338 -7.65 18.20 -8.10
C GLU A 338 -7.30 18.66 -6.67
N ASP A 339 -7.78 17.96 -5.65
CA ASP A 339 -7.47 18.26 -4.26
C ASP A 339 -6.01 17.95 -3.92
N TYR A 340 -5.49 16.78 -4.31
CA TYR A 340 -4.06 16.47 -4.16
C TYR A 340 -3.17 17.45 -4.94
N LEU A 341 -3.56 17.82 -6.17
CA LEU A 341 -2.78 18.75 -6.97
C LEU A 341 -2.65 20.11 -6.26
N ARG A 342 -3.71 20.60 -5.62
CA ARG A 342 -3.69 21.85 -4.86
C ARG A 342 -2.75 21.81 -3.66
N ILE A 343 -2.56 20.63 -3.06
CA ILE A 343 -1.63 20.43 -1.95
C ILE A 343 -0.18 20.40 -2.44
N LEU A 344 0.05 19.82 -3.62
CA LEU A 344 1.39 19.64 -4.19
C LEU A 344 1.97 20.92 -4.82
N THR A 345 1.14 21.91 -5.19
CA THR A 345 1.53 23.15 -5.89
C THR A 345 1.63 24.37 -4.99
#